data_AF-A0A258YFS4-F1
#
_entry.id   AF-A0A258YFS4-F1
#
_cell.length_a   1.000
_cell.length_b   1.000
_cell.length_c   1.000
_cell.angle_alpha   90.00
_cell.angle_beta   90.00
_cell.angle_gamma   90.00
#
_symmetry.space_group_name_H-M   'P 1'
#
loop_
_entity.id
_entity.type
_entity.pdbx_description
1 polymer ?
#
loop_
_entity_poly.entity_id
_entity_poly.type
_entity_poly.pdbx_seq_one_letter_code
_entity_poly.pdbx_strand_id
1 'polypeptide(L)'
;MSNLNTNMRVYHRYLGFFLAGIMAVYSISGIILIFRETDFLKSEKSKVLTVAPNLDAVDLGKAIKIKELKVLSDTNNIVSFKQGTYNKVSGVAEFKVKELPFVVSKMTNFHKATTKQPLFYLNIFFGLSLFFFVISSFWMFMPQTSIFRKGLIFTVVGVVLALVLIFI
;
A
#
# COMPACT_ATOMS: atom_id res chain seq x y z
N MET A 1 34.48 -22.79 7.89
CA MET A 1 33.19 -22.23 7.42
C MET A 1 32.65 -23.16 6.36
N SER A 2 31.39 -23.62 6.42
CA SER A 2 30.83 -24.44 5.34
C SER A 2 30.65 -23.58 4.07
N ASN A 3 30.77 -24.18 2.88
CA ASN A 3 30.50 -23.50 1.61
C ASN A 3 29.07 -22.90 1.57
N LEU A 4 28.13 -23.53 2.27
CA LEU A 4 26.74 -23.09 2.39
C LEU A 4 26.61 -21.74 3.12
N ASN A 5 27.31 -21.53 4.23
CA ASN A 5 27.22 -20.27 5.00
C ASN A 5 27.79 -19.09 4.20
N THR A 6 28.88 -19.33 3.46
CA THR A 6 29.48 -18.32 2.59
C THR A 6 28.56 -17.97 1.43
N ASN A 7 27.96 -18.97 0.76
CA ASN A 7 27.02 -18.75 -0.34
C ASN A 7 25.76 -18.01 0.11
N MET A 8 25.18 -18.40 1.26
CA MET A 8 24.00 -17.73 1.82
C MET A 8 24.25 -16.25 2.09
N ARG A 9 25.43 -15.89 2.61
CA ARG A 9 25.83 -14.49 2.81
C ARG A 9 25.92 -13.73 1.49
N VAL A 10 26.43 -14.36 0.44
CA VAL A 10 26.53 -13.75 -0.91
C VAL A 10 25.15 -13.49 -1.48
N TYR A 11 24.27 -14.50 -1.47
CA TYR A 11 22.90 -14.37 -1.98
C TYR A 11 22.09 -13.35 -1.20
N HIS A 12 22.13 -13.40 0.14
CA HIS A 12 21.46 -12.43 1.01
C HIS A 12 21.88 -10.99 0.67
N ARG A 13 23.19 -10.75 0.53
CA ARG A 13 23.72 -9.43 0.23
C ARG A 13 23.30 -8.93 -1.15
N TYR A 14 23.46 -9.74 -2.20
CA TYR A 14 23.14 -9.28 -3.55
C TYR A 14 21.64 -9.11 -3.79
N LEU A 15 20.81 -10.02 -3.26
CA LEU A 15 19.37 -9.83 -3.29
C LEU A 15 18.95 -8.59 -2.48
N GLY A 16 19.61 -8.36 -1.33
CA GLY A 16 19.42 -7.16 -0.52
C GLY A 16 19.71 -5.86 -1.30
N PHE A 17 20.86 -5.79 -1.98
CA PHE A 17 21.20 -4.63 -2.81
C PHE A 17 20.24 -4.47 -4.00
N PHE A 18 19.87 -5.56 -4.65
CA PHE A 18 18.92 -5.53 -5.76
C PHE A 18 17.55 -4.97 -5.34
N LEU A 19 17.10 -5.30 -4.13
CA LEU A 19 15.80 -4.88 -3.60
C LEU A 19 15.82 -3.55 -2.83
N ALA A 20 16.99 -2.96 -2.55
CA ALA A 20 17.13 -1.81 -1.64
C ALA A 20 16.19 -0.63 -2.00
N GLY A 21 16.12 -0.27 -3.29
CA GLY A 21 15.24 0.81 -3.75
C GLY A 21 13.76 0.50 -3.56
N ILE A 22 13.34 -0.74 -3.86
CA ILE A 22 11.95 -1.17 -3.67
C ILE A 22 11.63 -1.23 -2.18
N MET A 23 12.52 -1.76 -1.34
CA MET A 23 12.34 -1.77 0.12
C MET A 23 12.14 -0.36 0.68
N ALA A 24 12.92 0.62 0.23
CA ALA A 24 12.75 2.01 0.63
C ALA A 24 11.37 2.55 0.23
N VAL A 25 10.93 2.31 -1.00
CA VAL A 25 9.59 2.71 -1.47
C VAL A 25 8.49 2.05 -0.64
N TYR A 26 8.59 0.75 -0.34
CA TYR A 26 7.58 0.02 0.44
C TYR A 26 7.52 0.48 1.88
N SER A 27 8.68 0.76 2.50
CA SER A 27 8.73 1.30 3.87
C SER A 27 8.06 2.67 3.95
N ILE A 28 8.43 3.60 3.07
CA ILE A 28 7.87 4.96 3.07
C ILE A 28 6.37 4.92 2.74
N SER A 29 5.99 4.21 1.68
CA SER A 29 4.59 4.10 1.28
C SER A 29 3.72 3.39 2.31
N GLY A 30 4.24 2.37 3.01
CA GLY A 30 3.54 1.68 4.08
C GLY A 30 3.21 2.60 5.24
N ILE A 31 4.17 3.43 5.68
CA ILE A 31 3.95 4.44 6.73
C ILE A 31 2.89 5.46 6.30
N ILE A 32 2.97 5.96 5.07
CA ILE A 32 2.00 6.92 4.53
C ILE A 32 0.59 6.30 4.49
N LEU A 33 0.47 5.01 4.17
CA LEU A 33 -0.83 4.32 4.12
C LEU A 33 -1.52 4.17 5.48
N ILE A 34 -0.82 4.30 6.60
CA ILE A 34 -1.43 4.37 7.94
C ILE A 34 -2.38 5.57 8.03
N PHE A 35 -2.01 6.70 7.40
CA PHE A 35 -2.78 7.94 7.41
C PHE A 35 -3.74 8.08 6.21
N ARG A 36 -4.05 6.99 5.50
CA ARG A 36 -4.84 7.07 4.26
C ARG A 36 -6.25 7.67 4.43
N GLU A 37 -6.82 7.57 5.63
CA GLU A 37 -8.14 8.13 5.95
C GLU A 37 -8.09 9.57 6.48
N THR A 38 -6.89 10.16 6.65
CA THR A 38 -6.73 11.56 7.08
C THR A 38 -6.37 12.46 5.89
N ASP A 39 -6.25 13.77 6.12
CA ASP A 39 -5.79 14.73 5.12
C ASP A 39 -4.26 14.84 5.04
N PHE A 40 -3.53 13.97 5.73
CA PHE A 40 -2.07 13.97 5.76
C PHE A 40 -1.48 13.87 4.35
N LEU A 41 -0.65 14.85 3.99
CA LEU A 41 0.01 15.01 2.69
C LEU A 41 -0.93 15.09 1.48
N LYS A 42 -2.25 15.21 1.65
CA LYS A 42 -3.19 15.35 0.53
C LYS A 42 -3.35 16.80 0.13
N SER A 43 -3.48 17.06 -1.17
CA SER A 43 -3.85 18.37 -1.71
C SER A 43 -5.23 18.34 -2.35
N GLU A 44 -5.97 19.43 -2.21
CA GLU A 44 -7.26 19.61 -2.89
C GLU A 44 -7.05 19.80 -4.38
N LYS A 45 -7.83 19.08 -5.19
CA LYS A 45 -7.90 19.26 -6.64
C LYS A 45 -9.35 19.25 -7.11
N SER A 46 -9.68 20.20 -7.97
CA SER A 46 -10.91 20.21 -8.73
C SER A 46 -10.80 19.23 -9.89
N LYS A 47 -11.83 18.41 -10.10
CA LYS A 47 -11.95 17.48 -11.22
C LYS A 47 -13.29 17.69 -11.92
N VAL A 48 -13.24 17.53 -13.24
CA VAL A 48 -14.41 17.45 -14.10
C VAL A 48 -14.34 16.10 -14.79
N LEU A 49 -15.38 15.29 -14.62
CA LEU A 49 -15.48 13.94 -15.16
C LEU A 49 -16.86 13.76 -15.79
N THR A 50 -16.90 13.23 -17.00
CA THR A 50 -18.15 12.79 -17.62
C THR A 50 -18.36 11.32 -17.32
N VAL A 51 -19.44 11.00 -16.62
CA VAL A 51 -19.88 9.64 -16.29
C VAL A 51 -21.20 9.35 -17.00
N ALA A 52 -21.75 8.14 -16.85
CA ALA A 52 -23.03 7.82 -17.45
C ALA A 52 -24.11 8.83 -17.00
N PRO A 53 -25.04 9.24 -17.89
CA PRO A 53 -26.21 10.02 -17.50
C PRO A 53 -27.12 9.26 -16.54
N ASN A 54 -27.92 10.01 -15.77
CA ASN A 54 -28.94 9.51 -14.87
C ASN A 54 -28.47 8.40 -13.89
N LEU A 55 -27.26 8.52 -13.34
CA LEU A 55 -26.77 7.65 -12.28
C LEU A 55 -27.46 7.93 -10.95
N ASP A 56 -27.76 6.87 -10.20
CA ASP A 56 -28.15 7.01 -8.79
C ASP A 56 -26.94 7.43 -7.93
N ALA A 57 -27.18 7.77 -6.66
CA ALA A 57 -26.14 8.26 -5.76
C ALA A 57 -25.00 7.24 -5.53
N VAL A 58 -25.33 5.95 -5.51
CA VAL A 58 -24.38 4.86 -5.22
C VAL A 58 -23.46 4.66 -6.42
N ASP A 59 -24.04 4.58 -7.61
CA ASP A 59 -23.31 4.37 -8.85
C ASP A 59 -22.56 5.63 -9.29
N LEU A 60 -23.10 6.82 -9.01
CA LEU A 60 -22.36 8.08 -9.13
C LEU A 60 -21.11 8.05 -8.25
N GLY A 61 -21.25 7.71 -6.97
CA GLY A 61 -20.12 7.61 -6.02
C GLY A 61 -19.03 6.65 -6.51
N LYS A 62 -19.42 5.48 -7.03
CA LYS A 62 -18.47 4.52 -7.65
C LYS A 62 -17.79 5.12 -8.89
N ALA A 63 -18.55 5.76 -9.76
CA ALA A 63 -18.04 6.31 -11.02
C ALA A 63 -17.01 7.43 -10.80
N ILE A 64 -17.25 8.32 -9.84
CA ILE A 64 -16.32 9.40 -9.48
C ILE A 64 -15.32 9.03 -8.39
N LYS A 65 -15.33 7.77 -7.92
CA LYS A 65 -14.44 7.20 -6.89
C LYS A 65 -14.52 7.91 -5.54
N ILE A 66 -15.68 8.44 -5.18
CA ILE A 66 -15.96 8.98 -3.85
C ILE A 66 -16.69 7.90 -3.05
N LYS A 67 -16.04 7.40 -2.00
CA LYS A 67 -16.69 6.51 -1.03
C LYS A 67 -17.75 7.29 -0.26
N GLU A 68 -18.89 6.65 0.00
CA GLU A 68 -19.98 7.20 0.82
C GLU A 68 -20.40 8.61 0.38
N LEU A 69 -20.73 8.76 -0.91
CA LEU A 69 -21.21 10.02 -1.45
C LEU A 69 -22.50 10.46 -0.73
N LYS A 70 -22.46 11.64 -0.11
CA LYS A 70 -23.61 12.22 0.60
C LYS A 70 -24.28 13.27 -0.28
N VAL A 71 -25.43 12.90 -0.84
CA VAL A 71 -26.30 13.81 -1.59
C VAL A 71 -26.93 14.82 -0.64
N LEU A 72 -26.88 16.10 -1.01
CA LEU A 72 -27.48 17.22 -0.28
C LEU A 72 -28.81 17.64 -0.91
N SER A 73 -28.87 17.66 -2.24
CA SER A 73 -30.08 17.97 -2.99
C SER A 73 -30.07 17.35 -4.38
N ASP A 74 -31.26 17.22 -4.95
CA ASP A 74 -31.50 16.68 -6.28
C ASP A 74 -32.63 17.49 -6.92
N THR A 75 -32.27 18.52 -7.68
CA THR A 75 -33.23 19.48 -8.24
C THR A 75 -32.83 19.83 -9.67
N ASN A 76 -33.80 19.98 -10.57
CA ASN A 76 -33.57 20.44 -11.95
C ASN A 76 -32.47 19.65 -12.70
N ASN A 77 -32.46 18.34 -12.55
CA ASN A 77 -31.46 17.42 -13.12
C ASN A 77 -30.03 17.63 -12.63
N ILE A 78 -29.82 18.38 -11.54
CA ILE A 78 -28.51 18.56 -10.89
C ILE A 78 -28.55 17.92 -9.50
N VAL A 79 -27.69 16.93 -9.29
CA VAL A 79 -27.41 16.34 -7.99
C VAL A 79 -26.30 17.13 -7.34
N SER A 80 -26.57 17.76 -6.20
CA SER A 80 -25.55 18.39 -5.37
C SER A 80 -25.16 17.46 -4.24
N PHE A 81 -23.86 17.30 -4.02
CA PHE A 81 -23.29 16.50 -2.94
C PHE A 81 -22.19 17.29 -2.25
N LYS A 82 -21.73 16.83 -1.08
CA LYS A 82 -20.80 17.57 -0.21
C LYS A 82 -19.54 18.09 -0.95
N GLN A 83 -19.06 17.37 -1.95
CA GLN A 83 -17.82 17.66 -2.67
C GLN A 83 -18.03 18.37 -4.02
N GLY A 84 -19.26 18.51 -4.52
CA GLY A 84 -19.50 19.01 -5.87
C GLY A 84 -20.91 18.76 -6.42
N THR A 85 -21.03 18.81 -7.73
CA THR A 85 -22.30 18.68 -8.46
C THR A 85 -22.20 17.66 -9.59
N TYR A 86 -23.35 17.13 -10.00
CA TYR A 86 -23.48 16.21 -11.12
C TYR A 86 -24.74 16.52 -11.92
N ASN A 87 -24.61 16.67 -13.23
CA ASN A 87 -25.73 16.88 -14.14
C ASN A 87 -26.21 15.52 -14.70
N LYS A 88 -27.45 15.15 -14.39
CA LYS A 88 -28.06 13.87 -14.81
C LYS A 88 -28.30 13.77 -16.31
N VAL A 89 -28.42 14.89 -17.03
CA VAL A 89 -28.66 14.90 -18.48
C VAL A 89 -27.34 14.76 -19.23
N SER A 90 -26.36 15.61 -18.92
CA SER A 90 -25.07 15.60 -19.63
C SER A 90 -24.09 14.55 -19.10
N GLY A 91 -24.31 14.02 -17.89
CA GLY A 91 -23.39 13.11 -17.22
C GLY A 91 -22.16 13.81 -16.61
N VAL A 92 -22.08 15.14 -16.65
CA VAL A 92 -20.91 15.89 -16.16
C VAL A 92 -20.95 16.02 -14.64
N ALA A 93 -19.88 15.58 -13.97
CA ALA A 93 -19.64 15.77 -12.55
C ALA A 93 -18.46 16.72 -12.31
N GLU A 94 -18.68 17.77 -11.54
CA GLU A 94 -17.66 18.74 -11.12
C GLU A 94 -17.50 18.68 -9.61
N PHE A 95 -16.31 18.35 -9.13
CA PHE A 95 -16.12 18.11 -7.70
C PHE A 95 -14.68 18.30 -7.24
N LYS A 96 -14.51 18.52 -5.94
CA LYS A 96 -13.22 18.65 -5.28
C LYS A 96 -12.86 17.38 -4.53
N VAL A 97 -11.64 16.89 -4.72
CA VAL A 97 -11.09 15.75 -3.97
C VAL A 97 -9.74 16.10 -3.38
N LYS A 98 -9.48 15.55 -2.19
CA LYS A 98 -8.16 15.55 -1.59
C LYS A 98 -7.42 14.28 -2.00
N GLU A 99 -6.32 14.42 -2.71
CA GLU A 99 -5.50 13.30 -3.17
C GLU A 99 -4.03 13.50 -2.87
N LEU A 100 -3.28 12.39 -2.78
CA LEU A 100 -1.84 12.43 -2.59
C LEU A 100 -1.15 13.06 -3.82
N PRO A 101 -0.06 13.83 -3.62
CA PRO A 101 0.81 14.31 -4.69
C PRO A 101 1.24 13.18 -5.61
N PHE A 102 1.50 13.50 -6.88
CA PHE A 102 1.70 12.52 -7.93
C PHE A 102 2.73 11.43 -7.56
N VAL A 103 3.91 11.82 -7.08
CA VAL A 103 4.98 10.87 -6.71
C VAL A 103 4.55 9.96 -5.56
N VAL A 104 4.00 10.54 -4.49
CA VAL A 104 3.53 9.79 -3.31
C VAL A 104 2.39 8.84 -3.70
N SER A 105 1.47 9.31 -4.53
CA SER A 105 0.37 8.49 -5.08
C SER A 105 0.92 7.28 -5.84
N LYS A 106 1.92 7.47 -6.71
CA LYS A 106 2.58 6.36 -7.42
C LYS A 106 3.24 5.38 -6.46
N MET A 107 4.00 5.86 -5.47
CA MET A 107 4.63 5.00 -4.45
C MET A 107 3.59 4.16 -3.68
N THR A 108 2.49 4.77 -3.23
CA THR A 108 1.43 4.01 -2.52
C THR A 108 0.71 3.00 -3.42
N ASN A 109 0.66 3.24 -4.73
CA ASN A 109 0.05 2.29 -5.67
C ASN A 109 0.89 1.03 -5.88
N PHE A 110 2.22 1.10 -5.77
CA PHE A 110 3.08 -0.09 -5.71
C PHE A 110 2.65 -1.01 -4.56
N HIS A 111 2.51 -0.44 -3.36
CA HIS A 111 2.13 -1.18 -2.15
C HIS A 111 0.71 -1.76 -2.20
N LYS A 112 -0.23 -1.07 -2.87
CA LYS A 112 -1.65 -1.47 -2.98
C LYS A 112 -1.98 -2.36 -4.19
N ALA A 113 -0.99 -2.78 -4.98
CA ALA A 113 -1.26 -3.54 -6.21
C ALA A 113 -2.00 -4.86 -5.91
N THR A 114 -3.01 -5.16 -6.71
CA THR A 114 -3.84 -6.38 -6.61
C THR A 114 -3.63 -7.27 -7.83
N THR A 115 -4.22 -8.47 -7.85
CA THR A 115 -4.14 -9.43 -8.97
C THR A 115 -4.65 -8.88 -10.31
N LYS A 116 -5.35 -7.74 -10.31
CA LYS A 116 -5.80 -7.04 -11.52
C LYS A 116 -4.70 -6.20 -12.19
N GLN A 117 -3.53 -6.05 -11.58
CA GLN A 117 -2.43 -5.22 -12.06
C GLN A 117 -1.15 -6.04 -12.17
N PRO A 118 -0.37 -5.95 -13.27
CA PRO A 118 0.87 -6.71 -13.44
C PRO A 118 1.89 -6.57 -12.30
N LEU A 119 1.84 -5.46 -11.56
CA LEU A 119 2.67 -5.22 -10.37
C LEU A 119 2.51 -6.29 -9.27
N PHE A 120 1.45 -7.11 -9.28
CA PHE A 120 1.29 -8.17 -8.28
C PHE A 120 2.41 -9.22 -8.31
N TYR A 121 3.03 -9.48 -9.47
CA TYR A 121 4.20 -10.36 -9.58
C TYR A 121 5.38 -9.83 -8.77
N LEU A 122 5.59 -8.51 -8.81
CA LEU A 122 6.60 -7.84 -8.00
C LEU A 122 6.30 -8.00 -6.51
N ASN A 123 5.03 -7.87 -6.09
CA ASN A 123 4.61 -8.06 -4.70
C ASN A 123 4.88 -9.49 -4.21
N ILE A 124 4.58 -10.50 -5.04
CA ILE A 124 4.85 -11.90 -4.72
C ILE A 124 6.36 -12.14 -4.60
N PHE A 125 7.14 -11.70 -5.59
CA PHE A 125 8.61 -11.81 -5.56
C PHE A 125 9.20 -11.13 -4.32
N PHE A 126 8.69 -9.95 -3.98
CA PHE A 126 9.12 -9.22 -2.80
C PHE A 126 8.78 -9.96 -1.51
N GLY A 127 7.57 -10.52 -1.38
CA GLY A 127 7.17 -11.34 -0.24
C GLY A 127 8.03 -12.59 -0.07
N LEU A 128 8.32 -13.31 -1.16
CA LEU A 128 9.24 -14.44 -1.16
C LEU A 128 10.67 -14.03 -0.76
N SER A 129 11.11 -12.85 -1.21
CA SER A 129 12.43 -12.31 -0.86
C SER A 129 12.52 -11.94 0.62
N LEU A 130 11.47 -11.36 1.21
CA LEU A 130 11.40 -11.10 2.65
C LEU A 130 11.48 -12.40 3.45
N PHE A 131 10.74 -13.43 3.03
CA PHE A 131 10.83 -14.75 3.67
C PHE A 131 12.23 -15.36 3.54
N PHE A 132 12.86 -15.24 2.37
CA PHE A 132 14.24 -15.63 2.17
C PHE A 132 15.20 -14.87 3.11
N PHE A 133 15.04 -13.56 3.32
CA PHE A 133 15.88 -12.81 4.26
C PHE A 133 15.76 -13.32 5.71
N VAL A 134 14.55 -13.70 6.14
CA VAL A 134 14.33 -14.33 7.44
C VAL A 134 15.12 -15.63 7.54
N ILE A 135 14.92 -16.57 6.62
CA ILE A 135 15.58 -17.89 6.67
C ILE A 135 17.10 -17.77 6.53
N SER A 136 17.56 -17.01 5.54
CA SER A 136 19.00 -16.85 5.27
C SER A 136 19.74 -16.21 6.45
N SER A 137 19.08 -15.37 7.27
CA SER A 137 19.71 -14.78 8.46
C SER A 137 20.20 -15.82 9.46
N PHE A 138 19.49 -16.95 9.63
CA PHE A 138 19.90 -18.02 10.54
C PHE A 138 21.09 -18.84 10.02
N TRP A 139 21.25 -18.95 8.70
CA TRP A 139 22.38 -19.65 8.08
C TRP A 139 23.64 -18.79 7.93
N MET A 140 23.55 -17.46 8.13
CA MET A 140 24.71 -16.58 8.06
C MET A 140 25.59 -16.62 9.31
N PHE A 141 25.07 -17.08 10.45
CA PHE A 141 25.82 -17.12 11.71
C PHE A 141 26.21 -18.55 12.09
N MET A 142 27.37 -18.71 12.72
CA MET A 142 27.79 -20.02 13.20
C MET A 142 26.92 -20.45 14.40
N PRO A 143 26.28 -21.64 14.34
CA PRO A 143 25.63 -22.23 15.49
C PRO A 143 26.64 -22.30 16.63
N GLN A 144 26.19 -22.06 17.87
CA GLN A 144 27.01 -22.01 19.11
C GLN A 144 27.69 -20.68 19.44
N THR A 145 27.70 -19.69 18.55
CA THR A 145 28.18 -18.34 18.91
C THR A 145 27.22 -17.62 19.84
N SER A 146 27.75 -16.75 20.71
CA SER A 146 26.94 -15.91 21.60
C SER A 146 25.99 -14.99 20.81
N ILE A 147 26.44 -14.50 19.66
CA ILE A 147 25.64 -13.69 18.72
C ILE A 147 24.43 -14.49 18.22
N PHE A 148 24.62 -15.74 17.76
CA PHE A 148 23.53 -16.59 17.30
C PHE A 148 22.52 -16.89 18.41
N ARG A 149 22.99 -17.22 19.63
CA ARG A 149 22.10 -17.47 20.79
C ARG A 149 21.26 -16.25 21.16
N LYS A 150 21.88 -15.06 21.21
CA LYS A 150 21.16 -13.80 21.44
C LYS A 150 20.15 -13.54 20.32
N GLY A 151 20.55 -13.74 19.06
CA GLY A 151 19.68 -13.61 17.90
C GLY A 151 18.42 -14.46 18.03
N LEU A 152 18.55 -15.72 18.46
CA LEU A 152 17.41 -16.61 18.68
C LEU A 152 16.46 -16.10 19.78
N ILE A 153 16.98 -15.53 20.86
CA ILE A 153 16.16 -14.90 21.91
C ILE A 153 15.37 -13.72 21.33
N PHE A 154 16.01 -12.83 20.57
CA PHE A 154 15.32 -11.72 19.90
C PHE A 154 14.25 -12.21 18.91
N THR A 155 14.51 -13.30 18.18
CA THR A 155 13.51 -13.94 17.32
C THR A 155 12.31 -14.41 18.13
N VAL A 156 12.52 -15.14 19.23
CA VAL A 156 11.42 -15.63 20.08
C VAL A 156 10.60 -14.48 20.64
N VAL A 157 11.24 -13.44 21.17
CA VAL A 157 10.55 -12.23 21.66
C VAL A 157 9.72 -11.58 20.55
N GLY A 158 10.27 -11.45 19.33
CA GLY A 158 9.55 -10.91 18.18
C GLY A 158 8.35 -11.76 17.76
N VAL A 159 8.47 -13.09 17.79
CA VAL A 159 7.36 -14.01 17.50
C VAL A 159 6.27 -13.88 18.55
N VAL A 160 6.62 -13.86 19.84
CA VAL A 160 5.65 -13.68 20.93
C VAL A 160 4.92 -12.34 20.78
N LEU A 161 5.64 -11.24 20.51
CA LEU A 161 5.03 -9.93 20.26
C LEU A 161 4.07 -9.99 19.07
N ALA A 162 4.46 -10.59 17.95
CA ALA A 162 3.60 -10.72 16.78
C ALA A 162 2.33 -11.53 17.09
N LEU A 163 2.46 -12.64 17.82
CA LEU A 163 1.30 -13.45 18.24
C LEU A 163 0.36 -12.65 19.15
N VAL A 164 0.89 -11.93 20.14
CA VAL A 164 0.09 -11.06 21.01
C VAL A 164 -0.67 -10.04 20.18
N LEU A 165 -0.01 -9.34 19.27
CA LEU A 165 -0.66 -8.33 18.41
C LEU A 165 -1.68 -8.91 17.43
N ILE A 166 -1.55 -10.17 17.02
CA ILE A 166 -2.54 -10.85 16.15
C ILE A 166 -3.82 -11.18 16.92
N PHE A 167 -3.72 -11.44 18.23
CA PHE A 167 -4.85 -11.86 19.07
C PHE A 167 -5.43 -10.73 19.95
N ILE A 168 -5.03 -9.47 19.73
CA ILE A 168 -5.66 -8.26 20.26
C ILE A 168 -6.63 -7.71 19.22
#